data_AF-A0A0R0H8T0-F1
#
_entry.id   AF-A0A0R0H8T0-F1
#
_cell.length_a   1.000
_cell.length_b   1.000
_cell.length_c   1.000
_cell.angle_alpha   90.00
_cell.angle_beta   90.00
_cell.angle_gamma   90.00
#
_symmetry.space_group_name_H-M   'P 1'
#
loop_
_entity.id
_entity.type
_entity.pdbx_description
1 polymer ?
#
loop_
_entity_poly.entity_id
_entity_poly.type
_entity_poly.pdbx_seq_one_letter_code
_entity_poly.pdbx_strand_id
1 'polypeptide(L)' 'MPTKVLNITTRKSPCGEGTNTWDRFELRVHKRVIDLYSSPDVVKQITSITIEPGVEVEVTIADA' A
#
# COMPACT_ATOMS: atom_id res chain seq x y z
N MET A 1 -4.00 -0.88 9.57
CA MET A 1 -5.30 -0.73 8.87
C MET A 1 -5.59 -1.98 8.09
N PRO A 2 -6.87 -2.28 7.79
CA PRO A 2 -7.23 -3.37 6.88
C PRO A 2 -6.54 -3.20 5.52
N THR A 3 -6.10 -4.31 4.93
CA THR A 3 -5.48 -4.32 3.61
C THR A 3 -6.53 -3.97 2.56
N LYS A 4 -6.25 -2.97 1.71
CA LYS A 4 -7.10 -2.67 0.55
C LYS A 4 -6.73 -3.61 -0.58
N VAL A 5 -7.71 -4.30 -1.13
CA VAL A 5 -7.51 -5.21 -2.29
C VAL A 5 -8.14 -4.54 -3.51
N LEU A 6 -7.30 -4.13 -4.45
CA LEU A 6 -7.74 -3.61 -5.75
C LEU A 6 -7.89 -4.80 -6.70
N ASN A 7 -9.10 -4.99 -7.22
CA ASN A 7 -9.45 -6.14 -8.03
C ASN A 7 -9.69 -5.69 -9.48
N ILE A 8 -9.04 -6.35 -10.43
CA ILE A 8 -9.35 -6.20 -11.85
C ILE A 8 -9.66 -7.58 -12.42
N THR A 9 -10.88 -7.74 -12.94
CA THR A 9 -11.32 -8.94 -13.66
C THR A 9 -11.32 -8.67 -15.15
N THR A 10 -10.48 -9.38 -15.90
CA THR A 10 -10.39 -9.25 -17.37
C THR A 10 -10.70 -10.58 -18.05
N ARG A 11 -11.16 -10.50 -19.30
CA ARG A 11 -11.27 -11.67 -20.15
C ARG A 11 -9.87 -12.11 -20.59
N LYS A 12 -9.64 -13.43 -20.63
CA LYS A 12 -8.35 -13.97 -21.11
C LYS A 12 -8.13 -13.70 -22.60
N SER A 13 -9.17 -13.85 -23.41
CA SER A 13 -9.06 -13.64 -24.86
C SER A 13 -9.18 -12.15 -25.21
N PRO A 14 -8.28 -11.62 -26.08
CA PRO A 14 -8.28 -10.21 -26.46
C PRO A 14 -9.42 -9.86 -27.45
N CYS A 15 -9.85 -10.82 -28.27
CA CYS A 15 -10.88 -10.62 -29.30
C CYS A 15 -12.30 -10.99 -28.84
N GLY A 16 -12.45 -11.56 -27.65
CA GLY A 16 -13.77 -11.94 -27.14
C GLY A 16 -14.36 -13.23 -27.74
N GLU A 17 -13.55 -14.05 -28.41
CA GLU A 17 -13.96 -15.37 -28.90
C GLU A 17 -13.46 -16.51 -28.01
N GLY A 18 -14.04 -17.70 -28.22
CA GLY A 18 -13.75 -18.92 -27.45
C GLY A 18 -14.46 -18.99 -26.09
N THR A 19 -14.06 -19.95 -25.25
CA THR A 19 -14.66 -20.15 -23.93
C THR A 19 -14.52 -18.91 -23.05
N ASN A 20 -15.62 -18.51 -22.39
CA ASN A 20 -15.68 -17.36 -21.48
C ASN A 20 -14.83 -17.59 -20.22
N THR A 21 -13.53 -17.36 -20.36
CA THR A 21 -12.54 -17.47 -19.30
C THR A 21 -12.09 -16.10 -18.84
N TRP A 22 -11.95 -15.95 -17.52
CA TRP A 22 -11.65 -14.69 -16.87
C TRP A 22 -10.45 -14.85 -15.95
N ASP A 23 -9.57 -13.86 -15.92
CA ASP A 23 -8.52 -13.72 -14.92
C ASP A 23 -8.95 -12.71 -13.87
N ARG A 24 -8.54 -12.95 -12.62
CA ARG A 24 -8.77 -12.04 -11.49
C ARG A 24 -7.44 -11.60 -10.92
N PHE A 25 -6.98 -10.44 -11.38
CA PHE A 25 -5.77 -9.80 -10.88
C PHE A 25 -6.09 -9.03 -9.59
N GLU A 26 -5.21 -9.17 -8.60
CA GLU A 26 -5.31 -8.46 -7.33
C GLU A 26 -4.03 -7.65 -7.08
N LEU A 27 -4.19 -6.37 -6.73
CA LEU A 27 -3.14 -5.55 -6.13
C LEU A 27 -3.52 -5.27 -4.67
N ARG A 28 -2.67 -5.71 -3.74
CA ARG A 28 -2.91 -5.61 -2.29
C ARG A 28 -2.09 -4.48 -1.70
N VAL A 29 -2.76 -3.45 -1.20
CA VAL A 29 -2.15 -2.28 -0.57
C VAL A 29 -2.24 -2.43 0.96
N HIS A 30 -1.09 -2.56 1.59
CA HIS A 30 -0.97 -2.72 3.04
C HIS A 30 -0.64 -1.37 3.70
N LYS A 31 -1.51 -0.88 4.59
CA LYS A 31 -1.30 0.37 5.35
C LYS A 31 -1.21 0.08 6.86
N ARG A 32 -0.18 0.63 7.51
CA ARG A 32 0.03 0.58 8.96
C ARG A 32 0.13 2.01 9.51
N VAL A 33 -0.17 2.18 10.79
CA VAL A 33 -0.03 3.45 11.52
C VAL A 33 0.74 3.13 12.79
N ILE A 34 1.69 4.00 13.13
CA ILE A 34 2.48 3.94 14.36
C ILE A 34 2.38 5.32 14.97
N ASP A 35 1.78 5.41 16.15
CA ASP A 35 1.65 6.66 16.90
C ASP A 35 2.77 6.74 17.94
N LEU A 36 3.46 7.88 17.97
CA LEU A 36 4.61 8.11 18.85
C LEU A 36 4.47 9.46 19.55
N TYR A 37 4.64 9.48 20.87
CA TYR A 37 4.75 10.71 21.65
C TYR A 37 6.24 11.00 21.87
N SER A 38 6.82 11.88 21.07
CA SER A 38 8.24 12.24 21.17
C SER A 38 8.50 13.61 20.54
N SER A 39 9.67 14.20 20.83
CA SER A 39 10.15 15.38 20.13
C SER A 39 10.35 15.10 18.62
N PRO A 40 10.17 16.11 17.76
CA PRO A 40 10.23 15.94 16.30
C PRO A 40 11.61 15.49 15.80
N ASP A 41 12.69 15.80 16.53
CA ASP A 41 14.05 15.39 16.16
C ASP A 41 14.25 13.87 16.25
N VAL A 42 13.67 13.24 17.27
CA VAL A 42 13.71 11.79 17.44
C VAL A 42 12.89 11.10 16.35
N VAL A 43 11.74 11.66 15.98
CA VAL A 43 10.89 11.12 14.90
C VAL A 43 11.64 11.12 13.56
N LYS A 44 12.35 12.22 13.24
CA LYS A 44 13.19 12.29 12.02
C LYS A 44 14.27 11.21 12.01
N GLN A 45 14.94 10.99 13.14
CA GLN A 45 15.98 9.97 13.25
C GLN A 45 15.40 8.56 13.04
N ILE A 46 14.22 8.27 13.58
CA ILE A 46 13.52 6.99 13.37
C ILE A 46 13.14 6.81 11.90
N THR A 47 12.66 7.85 11.23
CA THR A 47 12.30 7.75 9.80
C THR A 47 13.50 7.62 8.86
N SER A 48 14.70 7.99 9.33
CA SER A 48 15.93 7.90 8.52
C SER A 48 16.56 6.51 8.49
N ILE A 49 16.04 5.56 9.29
CA ILE A 49 16.51 4.17 9.28
C ILE A 49 16.20 3.56 7.90
N THR A 50 17.01 2.60 7.43
CA THR A 50 16.88 1.96 6.11
C THR A 50 15.47 1.44 5.84
N ILE A 51 14.72 2.20 5.03
CA ILE A 51 13.42 1.80 4.48
C ILE A 51 13.68 0.96 3.23
N GLU A 52 13.02 -0.19 3.14
CA GLU A 52 13.09 -1.06 1.96
C GLU A 52 12.45 -0.35 0.75
N PRO A 53 13.05 -0.39 -0.45
CA PRO A 53 12.44 0.17 -1.66
C PRO A 53 11.05 -0.42 -1.91
N GLY A 54 10.08 0.46 -2.16
CA GLY A 54 8.67 0.09 -2.37
C GLY A 54 7.75 0.31 -1.18
N VAL A 55 8.27 0.81 -0.05
CA VAL A 55 7.47 1.25 1.10
C VAL A 55 7.38 2.78 1.11
N GLU A 56 6.16 3.31 0.94
CA GLU A 56 5.88 4.73 1.13
C GLU A 56 5.57 5.01 2.61
N VAL A 57 6.24 6.02 3.17
CA VAL A 57 6.05 6.45 4.56
C VAL A 57 5.66 7.93 4.55
N GLU A 58 4.55 8.24 5.22
CA GLU A 58 4.07 9.61 5.45
C GLU A 58 4.14 9.90 6.96
N VAL A 59 4.63 11.08 7.32
CA VAL A 59 4.73 11.53 8.72
C VAL A 59 3.78 12.69 8.92
N THR A 60 2.90 12.57 9.92
CA THR A 60 1.97 13.63 10.31
C THR A 60 2.26 14.05 11.74
N ILE A 61 2.49 15.35 11.95
CA ILE A 61 2.69 15.94 13.28
C ILE A 61 1.35 16.50 13.71
N ALA A 62 0.78 15.97 14.78
CA ALA A 62 -0.37 16.57 15.43
C ALA A 62 0.15 17.54 16.50
N ASP A 63 -0.07 18.86 16.30
CA ASP A 63 0.05 19.82 17.39
C ASP A 63 -1.08 19.56 18.39
N ALA A 64 -0.73 19.53 19.67
CA ALA A 64 -1.68 19.39 20.77
C ALA A 64 -2.54 20.64 20.95
#